data_AF-A0A1H3H5T3-F1
#
_entry.id   AF-A0A1H3H5T3-F1
#
_cell.length_a   1.000
_cell.length_b   1.000
_cell.length_c   1.000
_cell.angle_alpha   90.00
_cell.angle_beta   90.00
_cell.angle_gamma   90.00
#
_symmetry.space_group_name_H-M   'P 1'
#
loop_
_entity.id
_entity.type
_entity.pdbx_description
1 polymer ?
#
loop_
_entity_poly.entity_id
_entity_poly.type
_entity_poly.pdbx_seq_one_letter_code
_entity_poly.pdbx_strand_id
1 'polypeptide(L)'
;MFLQGANNDNNQLTELDVSRRFFIKTGLSACTLLALPAAAYASKPKTTVKQLALLNLHTGERVKSVYWEKGRYISSSLRDIEKILRDHRTGKTHIIDLRLLDILQFLYSRMGARKEFQVISGYRSPETNKMLALQNHGVAKQSLHMQGRAIDIRLPEFSLADLRKAALSLKVGGVGYYPNSNFIHLDTGNVRYW
;
A
#
# COMPACT_ATOMS: atom_id res chain seq x y z
N MET A 1 -62.61 -93.81 14.25
CA MET A 1 -61.57 -94.84 14.50
C MET A 1 -60.26 -94.30 13.97
N PHE A 2 -59.16 -94.49 14.71
CA PHE A 2 -57.78 -93.96 14.53
C PHE A 2 -57.61 -92.49 15.01
N LEU A 3 -57.11 -92.19 16.21
CA LEU A 3 -55.83 -92.44 16.91
C LEU A 3 -54.59 -91.75 16.32
N GLN A 4 -53.95 -90.94 17.18
CA GLN A 4 -52.51 -90.60 17.29
C GLN A 4 -51.83 -89.97 16.06
N GLY A 5 -50.77 -89.17 16.19
CA GLY A 5 -49.87 -88.96 17.31
C GLY A 5 -48.89 -87.83 17.02
N ALA A 6 -48.07 -87.58 18.04
CA ALA A 6 -47.18 -86.46 18.21
C ALA A 6 -45.87 -86.53 17.40
N ASN A 7 -45.19 -85.37 17.39
CA ASN A 7 -43.74 -85.17 17.54
C ASN A 7 -42.75 -85.76 16.51
N ASN A 8 -41.97 -84.91 15.85
CA ASN A 8 -40.64 -84.49 16.31
C ASN A 8 -39.87 -83.76 15.21
N ASP A 9 -39.37 -82.58 15.58
CA ASP A 9 -38.01 -82.06 15.40
C ASP A 9 -37.09 -82.76 14.38
N ASN A 10 -36.56 -81.98 13.43
CA ASN A 10 -35.17 -81.52 13.53
C ASN A 10 -34.75 -80.68 12.33
N ASN A 11 -34.31 -79.46 12.67
CA ASN A 11 -33.06 -78.84 12.22
C ASN A 11 -32.78 -78.81 10.71
N GLN A 12 -32.88 -77.63 10.11
CA GLN A 12 -31.76 -77.09 9.34
C GLN A 12 -31.92 -75.57 9.14
N LEU A 13 -30.96 -74.85 9.71
CA LEU A 13 -30.68 -73.44 9.46
C LEU A 13 -30.42 -73.24 7.96
N THR A 14 -31.24 -72.41 7.32
CA THR A 14 -30.84 -71.71 6.10
C THR A 14 -31.21 -70.25 6.24
N GLU A 15 -30.18 -69.44 6.12
CA GLU A 15 -30.16 -68.01 6.27
C GLU A 15 -30.62 -67.35 4.96
N LEU A 16 -31.09 -66.10 5.10
CA LEU A 16 -31.31 -65.09 4.07
C LEU A 16 -32.58 -65.23 3.22
N ASP A 17 -33.57 -64.36 3.48
CA ASP A 17 -33.90 -63.37 2.45
C ASP A 17 -34.52 -62.10 3.04
N VAL A 18 -33.91 -60.96 2.73
CA VAL A 18 -34.41 -59.63 3.09
C VAL A 18 -35.64 -59.38 2.24
N SER A 19 -36.81 -59.63 2.82
CA SER A 19 -38.07 -59.44 2.11
C SER A 19 -38.39 -57.95 1.96
N ARG A 20 -38.17 -57.48 0.73
CA ARG A 20 -38.73 -56.26 0.17
C ARG A 20 -40.26 -56.32 0.29
N ARG A 21 -40.85 -55.61 1.27
CA ARG A 21 -42.12 -54.87 1.12
C ARG A 21 -42.57 -54.29 2.45
N PHE A 22 -42.96 -53.02 2.37
CA PHE A 22 -43.91 -52.36 3.25
C PHE A 22 -43.45 -52.13 4.70
N PHE A 23 -43.08 -50.88 5.00
CA PHE A 23 -44.00 -50.01 5.72
C PHE A 23 -43.52 -48.56 5.61
N ILE A 24 -44.10 -47.83 4.65
CA ILE A 24 -44.18 -46.38 4.72
C ILE A 24 -44.98 -46.05 5.97
N LYS A 25 -44.36 -45.36 6.94
CA LYS A 25 -44.94 -44.35 7.85
C LYS A 25 -43.95 -44.07 8.96
N THR A 26 -43.16 -43.00 8.84
CA THR A 26 -42.99 -41.94 9.87
C THR A 26 -41.87 -40.98 9.47
N GLY A 27 -42.17 -39.68 9.58
CA GLY A 27 -41.18 -38.64 9.82
C GLY A 27 -40.54 -37.99 8.59
N LEU A 28 -41.28 -37.09 7.92
CA LEU A 28 -40.69 -35.98 7.19
C LEU A 28 -39.93 -35.11 8.21
N SER A 29 -38.65 -35.39 8.45
CA SER A 29 -37.78 -34.39 9.07
C SER A 29 -37.50 -33.35 7.99
N ALA A 30 -38.33 -32.31 7.99
CA ALA A 30 -38.11 -31.12 7.21
C ALA A 30 -36.76 -30.54 7.62
N CYS A 31 -35.74 -30.72 6.77
CA CYS A 31 -34.56 -29.87 6.80
C CYS A 31 -35.03 -28.46 6.42
N THR A 32 -35.50 -27.69 7.38
CA THR A 32 -35.60 -26.23 7.26
C THR A 32 -34.18 -25.71 7.14
N LEU A 33 -33.68 -25.69 5.90
CA LEU A 33 -32.56 -24.85 5.52
C LEU A 33 -32.96 -23.42 5.86
N LEU A 34 -32.45 -22.90 6.97
CA LEU A 34 -32.44 -21.48 7.27
C LEU A 34 -31.61 -20.79 6.18
N ALA A 35 -32.25 -20.47 5.06
CA ALA A 35 -31.73 -19.51 4.10
C ALA A 35 -31.85 -18.12 4.75
N LEU A 36 -30.92 -17.81 5.66
CA LEU A 36 -30.68 -16.43 6.02
C LEU A 36 -30.19 -15.72 4.75
N PRO A 37 -30.84 -14.65 4.27
CA PRO A 37 -30.14 -13.75 3.38
C PRO A 37 -29.03 -13.14 4.24
N ALA A 38 -27.82 -13.69 4.14
CA ALA A 38 -26.64 -12.92 4.45
C ALA A 38 -26.69 -11.76 3.46
N ALA A 39 -27.29 -10.64 3.88
CA ALA A 39 -27.01 -9.34 3.30
C ALA A 39 -25.52 -9.13 3.54
N ALA A 40 -24.70 -9.73 2.68
CA ALA A 40 -23.32 -9.40 2.53
C ALA A 40 -23.35 -7.95 2.07
N TYR A 41 -23.26 -7.03 3.03
CA TYR A 41 -22.82 -5.68 2.76
C TYR A 41 -21.45 -5.83 2.11
N ALA A 42 -21.43 -5.94 0.78
CA ALA A 42 -20.24 -5.79 -0.01
C ALA A 42 -19.76 -4.37 0.29
N SER A 43 -18.90 -4.23 1.29
CA SER A 43 -18.14 -3.01 1.47
C SER A 43 -17.46 -2.78 0.14
N LYS A 44 -17.86 -1.71 -0.57
CA LYS A 44 -17.12 -1.29 -1.77
C LYS A 44 -15.66 -1.26 -1.33
N PRO A 45 -14.73 -1.97 -1.99
CA PRO A 45 -13.34 -1.93 -1.59
C PRO A 45 -12.98 -0.44 -1.54
N LYS A 46 -12.54 0.06 -0.37
CA LYS A 46 -12.01 1.41 -0.28
C LYS A 46 -10.89 1.45 -1.31
N THR A 47 -11.14 2.10 -2.44
CA THR A 47 -10.12 2.25 -3.46
C THR A 47 -9.05 3.13 -2.86
N THR A 48 -7.96 2.51 -2.41
CA THR A 48 -6.80 3.25 -1.96
C THR A 48 -6.36 4.11 -3.15
N VAL A 49 -6.27 5.41 -2.94
CA VAL A 49 -5.72 6.36 -3.89
C VAL A 49 -4.46 6.94 -3.27
N LYS A 50 -3.40 7.10 -4.07
CA LYS A 50 -2.21 7.84 -3.64
C LYS A 50 -2.18 9.17 -4.37
N GLN A 51 -2.10 10.26 -3.63
CA GLN A 51 -2.08 11.62 -4.14
C GLN A 51 -0.97 12.42 -3.47
N LEU A 52 -0.30 13.27 -4.24
CA LEU A 52 0.66 14.22 -3.69
C LEU A 52 0.26 15.63 -4.07
N ALA A 53 0.46 16.54 -3.11
CA ALA A 53 0.45 17.97 -3.34
C ALA A 53 1.86 18.50 -3.09
N LEU A 54 2.46 19.11 -4.11
CA LEU A 54 3.82 19.64 -4.08
C LEU A 54 3.84 21.08 -4.60
N LEU A 55 4.62 21.93 -3.94
CA LEU A 55 5.02 23.27 -4.40
C LEU A 55 6.54 23.30 -4.51
N ASN A 56 7.06 23.59 -5.70
CA ASN A 56 8.50 23.85 -5.87
C ASN A 56 8.80 25.30 -5.48
N LEU A 57 9.64 25.51 -4.47
CA LEU A 57 9.92 26.84 -3.93
C LEU A 57 10.79 27.71 -4.87
N HIS A 58 11.50 27.10 -5.81
CA HIS A 58 12.34 27.83 -6.76
C HIS A 58 11.57 28.26 -8.01
N THR A 59 10.63 27.44 -8.48
CA THR A 59 9.87 27.73 -9.71
C THR A 59 8.48 28.31 -9.43
N GLY A 60 7.95 28.16 -8.21
CA GLY A 60 6.59 28.55 -7.85
C GLY A 60 5.51 27.61 -8.40
N GLU A 61 5.88 26.59 -9.17
CA GLU A 61 4.94 25.65 -9.77
C GLU A 61 4.37 24.68 -8.72
N ARG A 62 3.13 24.26 -8.96
CA ARG A 62 2.37 23.39 -8.06
C ARG A 62 1.81 22.20 -8.82
N VAL A 63 1.74 21.06 -8.15
CA VAL A 63 0.95 19.91 -8.59
C VAL A 63 0.15 19.37 -7.43
N LYS A 64 -1.12 19.05 -7.68
CA LYS A 64 -1.93 18.19 -6.82
C LYS A 64 -2.49 17.09 -7.70
N SER A 65 -1.95 15.89 -7.58
CA SER A 65 -2.27 14.81 -8.52
C SER A 65 -2.39 13.45 -7.84
N VAL A 66 -3.39 12.69 -8.28
CA VAL A 66 -3.51 11.26 -7.98
C VAL A 66 -2.56 10.54 -8.92
N TYR A 67 -1.52 9.93 -8.39
CA TYR A 67 -0.48 9.23 -9.17
C TYR A 67 -0.66 7.71 -9.17
N TRP A 68 -1.53 7.19 -8.31
CA TRP A 68 -1.89 5.78 -8.27
C TRP A 68 -3.35 5.59 -7.85
N GLU A 69 -4.08 4.77 -8.60
CA GLU A 69 -5.46 4.39 -8.33
C GLU A 69 -5.73 2.99 -8.92
N LYS A 70 -6.62 2.20 -8.29
CA LYS A 70 -7.09 0.90 -8.83
C LYS A 70 -5.95 -0.05 -9.22
N GLY A 71 -4.88 -0.08 -8.42
CA GLY A 71 -3.75 -0.98 -8.65
C GLY A 71 -2.70 -0.48 -9.65
N ARG A 72 -2.88 0.70 -10.26
CA ARG A 72 -2.04 1.16 -11.37
C ARG A 72 -1.52 2.58 -11.14
N TYR A 73 -0.29 2.81 -11.60
CA TYR A 73 0.29 4.15 -11.68
C TYR A 73 -0.26 4.90 -12.88
N ILE A 74 -0.52 6.20 -12.71
CA ILE A 74 -1.05 7.07 -13.75
C ILE A 74 0.14 7.82 -14.39
N SER A 75 0.51 7.43 -15.61
CA SER A 75 1.73 7.93 -16.25
C SER A 75 1.73 9.44 -16.49
N SER A 76 0.58 10.06 -16.77
CA SER A 76 0.48 11.52 -16.90
C SER A 76 0.79 12.22 -15.57
N SER A 77 0.19 11.75 -14.48
CA SER A 77 0.44 12.27 -13.13
C SER A 77 1.90 12.13 -12.71
N LEU A 78 2.55 11.01 -13.06
CA LEU A 78 3.98 10.82 -12.81
C LEU A 78 4.82 11.85 -13.57
N ARG A 79 4.52 12.12 -14.84
CA ARG A 79 5.22 13.16 -15.63
C ARG A 79 5.03 14.56 -15.05
N ASP A 80 3.84 14.87 -14.54
CA ASP A 80 3.59 16.15 -13.88
C ASP A 80 4.43 16.30 -12.59
N ILE A 81 4.54 15.22 -11.81
CA ILE A 81 5.40 15.18 -10.62
C ILE A 81 6.88 15.30 -11.01
N GLU A 82 7.34 14.58 -12.03
CA GLU A 82 8.72 14.65 -12.55
C GLU A 82 9.06 16.07 -13.03
N LYS A 83 8.10 16.77 -13.66
CA LYS A 83 8.26 18.17 -14.03
C LYS A 83 8.42 19.06 -12.80
N ILE A 84 7.57 18.92 -11.78
CA ILE A 84 7.69 19.72 -10.55
C ILE A 84 9.00 19.43 -9.80
N LEU A 85 9.47 18.18 -9.84
CA LEU A 85 10.69 17.73 -9.18
C LEU A 85 11.94 17.85 -10.05
N ARG A 86 11.85 18.47 -11.24
CA ARG A 86 12.99 18.67 -12.13
C ARG A 86 14.07 19.55 -11.49
N ASP A 87 15.26 19.49 -12.07
CA ASP A 87 16.30 20.44 -11.71
C ASP A 87 15.89 21.85 -12.16
N HIS A 88 15.63 22.76 -11.23
CA HIS A 88 15.17 24.11 -11.53
C HIS A 88 16.22 24.98 -12.22
N ARG A 89 17.52 24.62 -12.13
CA ARG A 89 18.61 25.40 -12.73
C ARG A 89 18.81 25.05 -14.20
N THR A 90 18.67 23.76 -14.53
CA THR A 90 18.91 23.26 -15.90
C THR A 90 17.63 22.94 -16.65
N GLY A 91 16.49 22.87 -15.96
CA GLY A 91 15.21 22.44 -16.52
C GLY A 91 15.12 20.93 -16.82
N LYS A 92 16.21 20.17 -16.59
CA LYS A 92 16.25 18.73 -16.89
C LYS A 92 15.34 17.95 -15.94
N THR A 93 14.45 17.16 -16.52
CA THR A 93 13.60 16.19 -15.82
C THR A 93 14.30 14.85 -15.69
N HIS A 94 13.86 14.03 -14.74
CA HIS A 94 14.31 12.65 -14.57
C HIS A 94 13.17 11.81 -14.00
N ILE A 95 13.17 10.50 -14.28
CA ILE A 95 12.24 9.57 -13.67
C ILE A 95 12.44 9.58 -12.14
N ILE A 96 11.36 9.73 -11.39
CA ILE A 96 11.40 9.73 -9.93
C ILE A 96 11.08 8.32 -9.40
N ASP A 97 11.86 7.84 -8.44
CA ASP A 97 11.66 6.54 -7.83
C ASP A 97 10.27 6.48 -7.16
N LEU A 98 9.44 5.52 -7.58
CA LEU A 98 8.10 5.34 -7.05
C LEU A 98 8.08 5.09 -5.54
N ARG A 99 9.14 4.48 -4.99
CA ARG A 99 9.30 4.31 -3.54
C ARG A 99 9.47 5.64 -2.82
N LEU A 100 10.07 6.65 -3.46
CA LEU A 100 10.18 7.99 -2.89
C LEU A 100 8.80 8.63 -2.79
N LEU A 101 7.98 8.50 -3.83
CA LEU A 101 6.60 8.99 -3.83
C LEU A 101 5.76 8.28 -2.74
N ASP A 102 5.97 6.99 -2.55
CA ASP A 102 5.31 6.23 -1.50
C ASP A 102 5.71 6.70 -0.09
N ILE A 103 7.00 6.97 0.16
CA ILE A 103 7.45 7.57 1.43
C ILE A 103 6.72 8.91 1.68
N LEU A 104 6.63 9.78 0.66
CA LEU A 104 5.92 11.05 0.78
C LEU A 104 4.42 10.86 1.06
N GLN A 105 3.77 9.91 0.39
CA GLN A 105 2.36 9.58 0.63
C GLN A 105 2.13 9.07 2.06
N PHE A 106 2.99 8.19 2.55
CA PHE A 106 2.92 7.66 3.91
C PHE A 106 3.12 8.78 4.94
N LEU A 107 4.10 9.65 4.73
CA LEU A 107 4.32 10.82 5.58
C LEU A 107 3.11 11.74 5.60
N TYR A 108 2.60 12.11 4.43
CA TYR A 108 1.43 12.97 4.30
C TYR A 108 0.24 12.42 5.07
N SER A 109 -0.03 11.12 4.90
CA SER A 109 -1.14 10.43 5.57
C SER A 109 -0.94 10.32 7.08
N ARG A 110 0.27 9.94 7.51
CA ARG A 110 0.62 9.76 8.93
C ARG A 110 0.57 11.07 9.71
N MET A 111 0.98 12.16 9.09
CA MET A 111 0.94 13.48 9.69
C MET A 111 -0.48 14.07 9.71
N GLY A 112 -1.43 13.51 8.95
CA GLY A 112 -2.76 14.11 8.79
C GLY A 112 -2.71 15.43 8.01
N ALA A 113 -1.76 15.52 7.08
CA ALA A 113 -1.42 16.73 6.36
C ALA A 113 -2.56 17.26 5.48
N ARG A 114 -2.67 18.58 5.38
CA ARG A 114 -3.66 19.27 4.54
C ARG A 114 -3.02 20.25 3.56
N LYS A 115 -1.81 20.72 3.86
CA LYS A 115 -1.03 21.59 2.99
C LYS A 115 -0.07 20.78 2.13
N GLU A 116 0.32 21.33 0.99
CA GLU A 116 1.30 20.71 0.10
C GLU A 116 2.69 20.61 0.77
N PHE A 117 3.49 19.64 0.35
CA PHE A 117 4.92 19.67 0.63
C PHE A 117 5.54 20.85 -0.12
N GLN A 118 6.40 21.58 0.56
CA GLN A 118 7.26 22.56 -0.08
C GLN A 118 8.58 21.88 -0.42
N VAL A 119 8.88 21.82 -1.71
CA VAL A 119 10.06 21.19 -2.28
C VAL A 119 11.17 22.24 -2.42
N ILE A 120 12.29 21.96 -1.76
CA ILE A 120 13.53 22.73 -1.88
C ILE A 120 14.35 22.14 -3.04
N SER A 121 14.50 20.82 -3.10
CA SER A 121 15.23 20.15 -4.19
C SER A 121 14.64 18.78 -4.51
N GLY A 122 14.33 18.55 -5.78
CA GLY A 122 14.02 17.23 -6.34
C GLY A 122 15.25 16.63 -7.03
N TYR A 123 15.09 16.17 -8.27
CA TYR A 123 16.20 15.76 -9.12
C TYR A 123 17.24 16.87 -9.28
N ARG A 124 18.53 16.47 -9.31
CA ARG A 124 19.66 17.35 -9.61
C ARG A 124 20.40 16.82 -10.82
N SER A 125 20.64 17.66 -11.83
CA SER A 125 21.48 17.27 -12.94
C SER A 125 22.94 17.12 -12.49
N PRO A 126 23.78 16.36 -13.21
CA PRO A 126 25.21 16.27 -12.93
C PRO A 126 25.90 17.64 -12.85
N GLU A 127 25.49 18.58 -13.70
CA GLU A 127 26.02 19.95 -13.72
C GLU A 127 25.69 20.71 -12.43
N THR A 128 24.41 20.69 -12.01
CA THR A 128 23.98 21.31 -10.75
C THR A 128 24.64 20.64 -9.55
N ASN A 129 24.76 19.32 -9.52
CA ASN A 129 25.38 18.62 -8.40
C ASN A 129 26.87 18.97 -8.28
N LYS A 130 27.60 19.04 -9.41
CA LYS A 130 29.00 19.47 -9.44
C LYS A 130 29.15 20.91 -8.96
N MET A 131 28.30 21.82 -9.45
CA MET A 131 28.30 23.22 -9.02
C MET A 131 28.07 23.34 -7.49
N LEU A 132 27.06 22.66 -6.96
CA LEU A 132 26.75 22.69 -5.53
C LEU A 132 27.84 22.06 -4.67
N ALA A 133 28.50 21.00 -5.14
CA ALA A 133 29.63 20.37 -4.45
C ALA A 133 30.87 21.27 -4.36
N LEU A 134 31.05 22.18 -5.31
CA LEU A 134 32.12 23.19 -5.25
C LEU A 134 31.79 24.33 -4.27
N GLN A 135 30.51 24.64 -4.10
CA GLN A 135 30.05 25.76 -3.26
C GLN A 135 29.77 25.35 -1.80
N ASN A 136 29.41 24.09 -1.57
CA ASN A 136 28.95 23.60 -0.27
C ASN A 136 29.64 22.29 0.11
N HIS A 137 30.32 22.28 1.26
CA HIS A 137 31.03 21.10 1.77
C HIS A 137 30.11 19.91 2.12
N GLY A 138 28.79 20.11 2.20
CA GLY A 138 27.81 19.08 2.55
C GLY A 138 27.22 18.29 1.38
N VAL A 139 27.66 18.53 0.14
CA VAL A 139 27.05 17.90 -1.05
C VAL A 139 27.87 16.70 -1.52
N ALA A 140 27.27 15.51 -1.47
CA ALA A 140 27.89 14.28 -1.95
C ALA A 140 28.11 14.30 -3.47
N LYS A 141 29.29 13.84 -3.92
CA LYS A 141 29.63 13.69 -5.35
C LYS A 141 28.68 12.71 -6.08
N GLN A 142 28.21 11.68 -5.39
CA GLN A 142 27.25 10.69 -5.89
C GLN A 142 25.91 10.81 -5.15
N SER A 143 25.27 11.97 -5.28
CA SER A 143 24.00 12.24 -4.60
C SER A 143 22.86 11.40 -5.18
N LEU A 144 21.98 10.85 -4.32
CA LEU A 144 20.76 10.16 -4.74
C LEU A 144 19.75 11.09 -5.44
N HIS A 145 19.90 12.41 -5.31
CA HIS A 145 19.14 13.37 -6.11
C HIS A 145 19.42 13.22 -7.61
N MET A 146 20.65 12.88 -7.99
CA MET A 146 21.01 12.65 -9.40
C MET A 146 20.39 11.39 -9.99
N GLN A 147 19.80 10.54 -9.15
CA GLN A 147 19.14 9.30 -9.56
C GLN A 147 17.61 9.41 -9.48
N GLY A 148 17.06 10.59 -9.15
CA GLY A 148 15.62 10.75 -8.89
C GLY A 148 15.15 10.00 -7.62
N ARG A 149 16.07 9.74 -6.70
CA ARG A 149 15.86 8.89 -5.51
C ARG A 149 15.92 9.66 -4.19
N ALA A 150 16.02 10.98 -4.24
CA ALA A 150 16.04 11.82 -3.06
C ALA A 150 15.29 13.14 -3.27
N ILE A 151 14.83 13.72 -2.17
CA ILE A 151 14.10 14.98 -2.13
C ILE A 151 14.39 15.72 -0.83
N ASP A 152 14.52 17.05 -0.94
CA ASP A 152 14.63 17.97 0.19
C ASP A 152 13.30 18.72 0.32
N ILE A 153 12.63 18.55 1.46
CA ILE A 153 11.27 19.07 1.69
C ILE A 153 11.06 19.67 3.07
N ARG A 154 10.01 20.48 3.19
CA ARG A 154 9.34 20.80 4.46
C ARG A 154 7.83 20.74 4.28
N LEU A 155 7.11 20.63 5.40
CA LEU A 155 5.66 20.58 5.42
C LEU A 155 5.14 21.69 6.35
N PRO A 156 4.68 22.85 5.81
CA PRO A 156 4.52 24.10 6.58
C PRO A 156 3.54 24.08 7.75
N GLU A 157 2.69 23.06 7.84
CA GLU A 157 1.73 22.92 8.95
C GLU A 157 2.32 22.20 10.17
N PHE A 158 3.54 21.65 10.05
CA PHE A 158 4.23 20.95 11.13
C PHE A 158 5.62 21.51 11.37
N SER A 159 6.12 21.34 12.59
CA SER A 159 7.52 21.64 12.88
C SER A 159 8.43 20.70 12.08
N LEU A 160 9.63 21.18 11.72
CA LEU A 160 10.60 20.35 11.01
C LEU A 160 11.04 19.13 11.84
N ALA A 161 11.06 19.28 13.18
CA ALA A 161 11.37 18.20 14.11
C ALA A 161 10.30 17.09 14.11
N ASP A 162 9.02 17.45 14.04
CA ASP A 162 7.93 16.48 13.98
C ASP A 162 7.91 15.75 12.64
N LEU A 163 8.12 16.47 11.54
CA LEU A 163 8.24 15.88 10.22
C LEU A 163 9.41 14.89 10.17
N ARG A 164 10.58 15.27 10.73
CA ARG A 164 11.72 14.35 10.87
C ARG A 164 11.35 13.12 11.69
N LYS A 165 10.75 13.31 12.86
CA LYS A 165 10.36 12.20 13.76
C LYS A 165 9.44 11.22 13.05
N ALA A 166 8.48 11.71 12.27
CA ALA A 166 7.62 10.88 11.44
C ALA A 166 8.41 10.12 10.36
N ALA A 167 9.33 10.78 9.65
CA ALA A 167 10.18 10.13 8.65
C ALA A 167 11.05 9.02 9.24
N LEU A 168 11.73 9.29 10.36
CA LEU A 168 12.53 8.28 11.07
C LEU A 168 11.69 7.07 11.51
N SER A 169 10.44 7.29 11.89
CA SER A 169 9.54 6.22 12.32
C SER A 169 9.19 5.22 11.21
N LEU A 170 9.38 5.59 9.94
CA LEU A 170 9.15 4.70 8.80
C LEU A 170 10.25 3.65 8.65
N LYS A 171 11.47 3.92 9.15
CA LYS A 171 12.64 3.03 9.05
C LYS A 171 12.91 2.56 7.61
N VAL A 172 12.68 3.43 6.64
CA VAL A 172 12.97 3.20 5.22
C VAL A 172 13.78 4.37 4.68
N GLY A 173 14.80 4.09 3.87
CA GLY A 173 15.55 5.15 3.23
C GLY A 173 16.45 5.97 4.16
N GLY A 174 17.16 6.93 3.58
CA GLY A 174 17.93 7.92 4.33
C GLY A 174 17.06 9.09 4.80
N VAL A 175 17.34 9.61 6.00
CA VAL A 175 16.72 10.85 6.53
C VAL A 175 17.80 11.81 7.03
N GLY A 176 17.90 12.98 6.42
CA GLY A 176 18.80 14.06 6.86
C GLY A 176 18.05 15.21 7.52
N TYR A 177 18.61 15.85 8.55
CA TYR A 177 18.00 16.97 9.26
C TYR A 177 18.79 18.27 9.11
N TYR A 178 18.17 19.26 8.45
CA TYR A 178 18.80 20.55 8.16
C TYR A 178 17.98 21.71 8.72
N PRO A 179 17.96 21.92 10.06
CA PRO A 179 17.14 22.96 10.68
C PRO A 179 17.54 24.37 10.25
N ASN A 180 18.84 24.64 10.09
CA ASN A 180 19.35 25.96 9.68
C ASN A 180 18.93 26.30 8.24
N SER A 181 18.80 25.29 7.38
CA SER A 181 18.31 25.45 6.00
C SER A 181 16.79 25.20 5.88
N ASN A 182 16.13 24.89 7.00
CA ASN A 182 14.70 24.65 7.14
C ASN A 182 14.12 23.55 6.21
N PHE A 183 14.78 22.40 6.11
CA PHE A 183 14.27 21.23 5.39
C PHE A 183 14.74 19.89 5.99
N ILE A 184 14.03 18.81 5.67
CA ILE A 184 14.51 17.45 5.84
C ILE A 184 14.88 16.86 4.48
N HIS A 185 15.90 16.02 4.46
CA HIS A 185 16.26 15.21 3.32
C HIS A 185 15.62 13.82 3.46
N LEU A 186 15.08 13.29 2.37
CA LEU A 186 14.57 11.92 2.28
C LEU A 186 15.13 11.25 1.04
N ASP A 187 15.53 9.98 1.13
CA ASP A 187 15.95 9.19 -0.03
C ASP A 187 15.56 7.71 0.05
N THR A 188 15.70 6.97 -1.06
CA THR A 188 15.38 5.53 -1.14
C THR A 188 16.61 4.62 -1.03
N GLY A 189 17.70 5.10 -0.43
CA GLY A 189 18.92 4.33 -0.15
C GLY A 189 18.80 3.43 1.09
N ASN A 190 19.94 3.04 1.64
CA ASN A 190 19.98 2.30 2.90
C ASN A 190 19.49 3.18 4.06
N VAL A 191 18.91 2.52 5.07
CA VAL A 191 18.45 3.18 6.30
C VAL A 191 19.64 3.81 7.00
N ARG A 192 19.65 5.14 7.06
CA ARG A 192 20.70 5.94 7.70
C ARG A 192 20.17 7.34 8.02
N TYR A 193 20.70 7.95 9.06
CA TYR A 193 20.21 9.23 9.55
C TYR A 193 21.38 10.17 9.81
N TRP A 194 21.21 11.45 9.50
CA TRP A 194 22.24 12.48 9.72
C TRP A 194 21.65 13.86 9.97
#